data_AF-A0A7Y5LJA6-F1
#
_entry.id   AF-A0A7Y5LJA6-F1
#
_cell.length_a   1.000
_cell.length_b   1.000
_cell.length_c   1.000
_cell.angle_alpha   90.00
_cell.angle_beta   90.00
_cell.angle_gamma   90.00
#
_symmetry.space_group_name_H-M   'P 1'
#
loop_
_entity.id
_entity.type
_entity.pdbx_description
1 polymer ?
#
loop_
_entity_poly.entity_id
_entity_poly.type
_entity_poly.pdbx_seq_one_letter_code
_entity_poly.pdbx_strand_id
1 'polypeptide(L)' 'VAIFGPTDFIATGPTGPATVVVRESVSCSPCLLRECPIDHRCMTQVTVDRVVRAALELDAHVFK' A
#
# COMPACT_ATOMS: atom_id res chain seq x y z
N VAL A 1 1.54 -8.25 -3.34
CA VAL A 1 1.22 -7.19 -2.35
C VAL A 1 2.03 -5.95 -2.68
N ALA A 2 1.42 -4.77 -2.73
CA ALA A 2 2.12 -3.50 -2.97
C ALA A 2 1.77 -2.48 -1.89
N ILE A 3 2.76 -1.76 -1.38
CA ILE A 3 2.61 -0.77 -0.31
C ILE A 3 2.61 0.63 -0.93
N PHE A 4 1.62 1.45 -0.59
CA PHE A 4 1.49 2.81 -1.10
C PHE A 4 1.40 3.84 0.02
N GLY A 5 2.10 4.96 -0.16
CA GLY A 5 2.03 6.15 0.70
C GLY A 5 1.85 7.43 -0.12
N PRO A 6 2.92 8.06 -0.62
CA PRO A 6 2.79 9.33 -1.37
C PRO A 6 2.25 9.13 -2.79
N THR A 7 2.49 7.97 -3.39
CA THR A 7 2.13 7.64 -4.77
C THR A 7 0.64 7.31 -4.90
N ASP A 8 0.01 7.70 -6.02
CA ASP A 8 -1.37 7.35 -6.35
C ASP A 8 -1.48 5.87 -6.75
N PHE A 9 -2.14 5.09 -5.90
CA PHE A 9 -2.36 3.66 -6.08
C PHE A 9 -3.44 3.32 -7.11
N ILE A 10 -4.32 4.27 -7.47
CA ILE A 10 -5.30 4.08 -8.56
C ILE A 10 -4.58 4.27 -9.89
N ALA A 11 -3.75 5.30 -10.02
CA ALA A 11 -3.06 5.61 -11.26
C ALA A 11 -1.91 4.63 -11.57
N THR A 12 -1.21 4.15 -10.54
CA THR A 12 0.04 3.36 -10.71
C THR A 12 0.07 2.05 -9.92
N GLY A 13 -1.10 1.60 -9.47
CA GLY A 13 -1.25 0.35 -8.73
C GLY A 13 -0.80 -0.89 -9.51
N PRO A 14 -0.47 -1.99 -8.82
CA PRO A 14 -0.19 -3.26 -9.47
C PRO A 14 -1.41 -3.74 -10.26
N THR A 15 -1.17 -4.31 -11.44
CA THR A 15 -2.23 -4.88 -12.30
C THR A 15 -2.19 -6.40 -12.24
N GLY A 16 -3.36 -7.03 -12.40
CA GLY A 16 -3.49 -8.48 -12.45
C GLY A 16 -4.35 -9.06 -11.32
N PRO A 17 -4.76 -10.33 -11.48
CA PRO A 17 -5.77 -10.96 -10.62
C PRO A 17 -5.27 -11.26 -9.20
N ALA A 18 -3.95 -11.42 -9.04
CA ALA A 18 -3.31 -11.75 -7.78
C ALA A 18 -2.55 -10.54 -7.21
N THR A 19 -3.29 -9.45 -6.97
CA THR A 19 -2.69 -8.22 -6.45
C THR A 19 -3.53 -7.62 -5.33
N VAL A 20 -2.86 -6.98 -4.38
CA VAL A 20 -3.51 -6.26 -3.28
C VAL A 20 -2.66 -5.04 -2.93
N VAL A 21 -3.34 -3.92 -2.72
CA VAL A 21 -2.74 -2.65 -2.27
C VAL A 21 -2.92 -2.53 -0.76
N VAL A 22 -1.83 -2.26 -0.05
CA VAL A 22 -1.82 -1.91 1.37
C VAL A 22 -1.43 -0.45 1.50
N ARG A 23 -2.28 0.34 2.16
CA ARG A 23 -2.05 1.76 2.44
C ARG A 23 -2.73 2.18 3.72
N GLU A 24 -2.25 3.27 4.30
CA GLU A 24 -2.98 3.98 5.34
C GLU A 24 -3.84 5.11 4.76
N SER A 25 -5.02 5.35 5.33
CA SER A 25 -5.92 6.40 4.85
C SER A 25 -5.71 7.68 5.63
N VAL A 26 -4.82 8.52 5.12
CA VAL A 26 -4.48 9.83 5.70
C VAL A 26 -4.78 10.95 4.73
N SER A 27 -5.08 12.13 5.25
CA SER A 27 -5.44 13.32 4.45
C SER A 27 -4.33 13.82 3.53
N CYS A 28 -3.07 13.50 3.82
CA CYS A 28 -1.93 13.92 3.01
C CYS A 28 -1.59 12.96 1.85
N SER A 29 -2.33 11.88 1.65
CA SER A 29 -2.07 10.88 0.61
C SER A 29 -3.26 10.71 -0.34
N PRO A 30 -3.04 10.58 -1.67
CA PRO A 30 -1.73 10.66 -2.36
C PRO A 30 -1.29 12.12 -2.56
N CYS A 31 0.00 12.43 -2.31
CA CYS A 31 0.54 13.78 -2.53
C CYS A 31 1.51 13.89 -3.69
N LEU A 32 2.07 12.77 -4.17
CA LEU A 32 3.06 12.70 -5.26
C LEU A 32 4.34 13.51 -5.03
N LEU A 33 4.58 13.98 -3.81
CA LEU A 33 5.79 14.74 -3.46
C LEU A 33 7.00 13.82 -3.33
N ARG A 34 8.16 14.28 -3.83
CA ARG A 34 9.44 13.56 -3.72
C ARG A 34 9.95 13.53 -2.28
N GLU A 35 9.75 14.61 -1.55
CA GLU A 35 10.11 14.78 -0.16
C GLU A 35 8.85 15.12 0.64
N CYS A 36 8.63 14.44 1.77
CA CYS A 36 7.46 14.72 2.60
C CYS A 36 7.73 15.97 3.46
N PRO A 37 6.82 16.96 3.43
CA PRO A 37 6.98 18.17 4.23
C PRO A 37 6.55 18.00 5.70
N ILE A 38 6.10 16.79 6.09
CA ILE A 38 5.59 16.49 7.43
C ILE A 38 6.35 15.31 8.04
N ASP A 39 5.74 14.12 8.12
CA ASP A 39 6.25 13.00 8.92
C ASP A 39 6.12 11.63 8.24
N HIS A 40 5.79 11.60 6.94
CA HIS A 40 5.54 10.35 6.22
C HIS A 40 4.50 9.42 6.88
N ARG A 41 3.52 9.94 7.63
CA ARG A 41 2.48 9.09 8.27
C ARG A 41 1.73 8.17 7.31
N CYS A 42 1.65 8.52 6.02
CA CYS A 42 1.08 7.67 4.97
C CYS A 42 1.87 6.35 4.76
N MET A 43 3.16 6.34 5.10
CA MET A 43 4.03 5.16 5.06
C MET A 43 4.25 4.57 6.46
N THR A 44 4.52 5.41 7.47
CA THR A 44 4.95 4.93 8.79
C THR A 44 3.83 4.29 9.61
N GLN A 45 2.57 4.57 9.29
CA GLN A 45 1.42 3.90 9.91
C GLN A 45 1.04 2.57 9.24
N VAL A 46 1.65 2.23 8.10
CA VAL A 46 1.50 0.91 7.49
C VAL A 46 2.34 -0.10 8.30
N THR A 47 1.67 -0.96 9.06
CA THR A 47 2.34 -1.93 9.92
C THR A 47 2.79 -3.18 9.17
N VAL A 48 3.86 -3.81 9.66
CA VAL A 48 4.37 -5.09 9.14
C VAL A 48 3.30 -6.18 9.21
N ASP A 49 2.57 -6.28 10.33
CA ASP A 49 1.49 -7.27 10.50
C ASP A 49 0.44 -7.17 9.40
N ARG A 50 0.02 -5.95 9.05
CA ARG A 50 -0.98 -5.73 8.01
C ARG A 50 -0.48 -6.16 6.63
N VAL A 51 0.80 -5.92 6.33
CA VAL A 51 1.42 -6.34 5.07
C VAL A 51 1.56 -7.86 5.01
N VAL A 52 2.03 -8.50 6.08
CA VAL A 52 2.18 -9.96 6.16
C VAL A 52 0.84 -10.66 6.02
N ARG A 53 -0.19 -10.17 6.71
CA ARG A 53 -1.55 -10.70 6.58
C ARG A 53 -2.06 -10.65 5.15
N ALA A 54 -1.93 -9.49 4.49
CA ALA A 54 -2.34 -9.33 3.09
C ALA A 54 -1.56 -10.26 2.15
N ALA A 55 -0.29 -10.55 2.45
CA ALA A 55 0.51 -11.49 1.68
C ALA A 55 0.03 -12.94 1.83
N LEU A 56 -0.22 -13.38 3.06
CA LEU A 56 -0.73 -14.72 3.35
C LEU A 56 -2.14 -14.94 2.79
N GLU A 57 -3.01 -13.93 2.90
CA GLU A 57 -4.34 -13.97 2.30
C GLU A 57 -4.24 -14.10 0.78
N LEU A 58 -3.40 -13.29 0.12
CA LEU A 58 -3.23 -13.34 -1.33
C LEU A 58 -2.67 -14.70 -1.78
N ASP A 59 -1.66 -15.23 -1.10
CA ASP A 59 -1.06 -16.54 -1.37
C ASP A 59 -2.12 -17.66 -1.34
N ALA A 60 -2.96 -17.67 -0.30
CA ALA A 60 -4.03 -18.67 -0.15
C ALA A 60 -5.09 -18.64 -1.26
N HIS A 61 -5.26 -17.50 -1.96
CA HIS A 61 -6.17 -17.40 -3.11
C HIS A 61 -5.53 -17.83 -4.43
N VAL A 62 -4.21 -17.77 -4.54
CA VAL A 62 -3.47 -18.07 -5.79
C VAL A 62 -3.25 -19.57 -5.96
N PHE A 63 -3.13 -20.33 -4.88
CA PHE A 63 -2.84 -21.77 -4.89
C PHE A 63 -4.08 -22.67 -4.72
N LYS A 64 -5.27 -22.13 -4.94
CA LYS A 64 -6.55 -22.86 -4.90
C LYS A 64 -7.07 -23.11 -6.30
#